data_AF-X1GSG8-F1
#
_entry.id   AF-X1GSG8-F1
#
_cell.length_a   1.000
_cell.length_b   1.000
_cell.length_c   1.000
_cell.angle_alpha   90.00
_cell.angle_beta   90.00
_cell.angle_gamma   90.00
#
_symmetry.space_group_name_H-M   'P 1'
#
loop_
_entity.id
_entity.type
_entity.pdbx_description
1 polymer ?
#
loop_
_entity_poly.entity_id
_entity_poly.type
_entity_poly.pdbx_seq_one_letter_code
_entity_poly.pdbx_strand_id
1 'polypeptide(L)'
;MTLFTDVVQGPTGTTAAVANATSLSDLTLPASARMITRIWVSSGIINHNVAEPHCGYVVVTSEDCGIAPMNIPFELIPGFVTVAGGVQREPHKWLVNCPCPGNTKLSFTTVEDVTSTAAGEAQVIVEFTTGGSPFGSGQLHMKIAEPA
;
A
#
# COMPACT_ATOMS: atom_id res chain seq x y z
N MET A 1 18.39 -2.29 16.14
CA MET A 1 18.12 -2.57 14.72
C MET A 1 17.44 -1.35 14.14
N THR A 2 17.91 -0.83 13.01
CA THR A 2 17.36 0.38 12.39
C THR A 2 16.31 -0.01 11.36
N LEU A 3 15.21 0.74 11.33
CA LEU A 3 14.12 0.61 10.37
C LEU A 3 14.16 1.79 9.41
N PHE A 4 13.91 1.52 8.13
CA PHE A 4 13.87 2.49 7.05
C PHE A 4 12.54 2.38 6.34
N THR A 5 12.08 3.48 5.76
CA THR A 5 10.86 3.53 4.97
C THR A 5 11.17 4.10 3.61
N ASP A 6 10.54 3.54 2.59
CA ASP A 6 10.47 4.14 1.26
C ASP A 6 9.01 4.22 0.81
N VAL A 7 8.72 5.13 -0.12
CA VAL A 7 7.36 5.49 -0.49
C VAL A 7 7.20 5.50 -2.00
N VAL A 8 6.13 4.85 -2.45
CA VAL A 8 5.59 5.03 -3.80
C VAL A 8 4.28 5.78 -3.69
N GLN A 9 4.09 6.78 -4.54
CA GLN A 9 2.87 7.57 -4.60
C GLN A 9 2.39 7.67 -6.04
N GLY A 10 1.08 7.63 -6.23
CA GLY A 10 0.49 7.84 -7.54
C GLY A 10 -1.04 7.77 -7.53
N PRO A 11 -1.66 7.94 -8.69
CA PRO A 11 -3.11 7.97 -8.80
C PRO A 11 -3.72 6.62 -8.42
N THR A 12 -4.90 6.65 -7.79
CA THR A 12 -5.77 5.48 -7.77
C THR A 12 -6.53 5.39 -9.09
N GLY A 13 -7.05 4.20 -9.42
CA GLY A 13 -8.10 4.07 -10.41
C GLY A 13 -9.29 4.99 -10.07
N THR A 14 -10.13 5.27 -11.08
CA THR A 14 -11.29 6.18 -10.95
C THR A 14 -12.62 5.50 -11.22
N THR A 15 -12.69 4.17 -11.30
CA THR A 15 -13.94 3.46 -11.69
C THR A 15 -13.90 1.97 -11.28
N ALA A 16 -15.05 1.44 -10.85
CA ALA A 16 -15.24 0.09 -10.28
C ALA A 16 -15.02 -1.12 -11.23
N ALA A 17 -14.46 -0.93 -12.42
CA ALA A 17 -14.14 -2.07 -13.26
C ALA A 17 -12.76 -2.61 -12.86
N VAL A 18 -12.65 -3.91 -12.57
CA VAL A 18 -11.37 -4.63 -12.36
C VAL A 18 -10.38 -4.38 -13.53
N ALA A 19 -10.90 -3.98 -14.71
CA ALA A 19 -10.14 -3.53 -15.87
C ALA A 19 -9.40 -2.18 -15.68
N ASN A 20 -9.65 -1.43 -14.60
CA ASN A 20 -9.08 -0.10 -14.35
C ASN A 20 -8.04 -0.11 -13.21
N ALA A 21 -7.46 -1.27 -12.96
CA ALA A 21 -6.27 -1.43 -12.15
C ALA A 21 -5.17 -0.46 -12.65
N THR A 22 -4.70 0.42 -11.77
CA THR A 22 -3.72 1.45 -12.11
C THR A 22 -2.38 1.09 -11.50
N SER A 23 -1.39 0.80 -12.34
CA SER A 23 -0.03 0.54 -11.90
C SER A 23 0.58 1.81 -11.32
N LEU A 24 1.21 1.67 -10.15
CA LEU A 24 2.08 2.70 -9.60
C LEU A 24 3.51 2.46 -10.08
N SER A 25 4.40 3.41 -9.76
CA SER A 25 5.83 3.21 -10.01
C SER A 25 6.37 2.04 -9.19
N ASP A 26 7.25 1.26 -9.79
CA ASP A 26 7.96 0.21 -9.04
C ASP A 26 8.90 0.82 -8.00
N LEU A 27 9.10 0.10 -6.90
CA LEU A 27 10.06 0.45 -5.86
C LEU A 27 11.24 -0.51 -5.88
N THR A 28 12.45 0.01 -6.02
CA THR A 28 13.68 -0.78 -5.85
C THR A 28 14.25 -0.52 -4.47
N LEU A 29 14.27 -1.54 -3.61
CA LEU A 29 14.87 -1.43 -2.28
C LEU A 29 16.38 -1.18 -2.38
N PRO A 30 17.01 -0.44 -1.45
CA PRO A 30 18.45 -0.22 -1.48
C PRO A 30 19.23 -1.54 -1.36
N ALA A 31 20.45 -1.58 -1.90
CA ALA A 31 21.33 -2.76 -1.87
C ALA A 31 21.61 -3.30 -0.45
N SER A 32 21.45 -2.48 0.58
CA SER A 32 21.61 -2.85 1.98
C SER A 32 20.38 -3.52 2.60
N ALA A 33 19.22 -3.45 1.95
CA ALA A 33 17.99 -4.08 2.44
C ALA A 33 18.16 -5.60 2.56
N ARG A 34 17.61 -6.16 3.64
CA ARG A 34 17.65 -7.61 3.93
C ARG A 34 16.27 -8.18 4.21
N MET A 35 15.35 -7.34 4.67
CA MET A 35 14.01 -7.78 5.02
C MET A 35 13.01 -6.63 4.91
N ILE A 36 11.87 -6.90 4.26
CA ILE A 36 10.68 -6.06 4.32
C ILE A 36 9.93 -6.42 5.61
N THR A 37 9.76 -5.45 6.50
CA THR A 37 9.17 -5.67 7.82
C THR A 37 7.68 -5.41 7.81
N ARG A 38 7.25 -4.27 7.25
CA ARG A 38 5.84 -3.85 7.23
C ARG A 38 5.52 -3.11 5.93
N ILE A 39 4.26 -3.15 5.52
CA ILE A 39 3.74 -2.30 4.43
C ILE A 39 2.40 -1.72 4.88
N TRP A 40 2.12 -0.47 4.51
CA TRP A 40 0.80 0.12 4.66
C TRP A 40 0.49 1.03 3.48
N VAL A 41 -0.81 1.23 3.26
CA VAL A 41 -1.30 2.08 2.17
C VAL A 41 -2.19 3.13 2.76
N SER A 42 -1.85 4.38 2.50
CA SER A 42 -2.73 5.52 2.76
C SER A 42 -3.32 5.99 1.45
N SER A 43 -4.60 6.32 1.41
CA SER A 43 -5.27 6.77 0.18
C SER A 43 -6.29 7.87 0.46
N GLY A 44 -6.49 8.76 -0.51
CA GLY A 44 -7.43 9.87 -0.38
C GLY A 44 -7.89 10.40 -1.73
N ILE A 45 -9.02 11.11 -1.73
CA ILE A 45 -9.48 11.85 -2.90
C ILE A 45 -8.76 13.21 -2.92
N ILE A 46 -8.26 13.63 -4.08
CA ILE A 46 -7.48 14.87 -4.23
C ILE A 46 -8.40 16.11 -4.21
N ASN A 47 -9.60 16.00 -4.77
CA ASN A 47 -10.54 17.13 -4.90
C ASN A 47 -11.97 16.73 -4.49
N HIS A 48 -12.43 17.24 -3.34
CA HIS A 48 -13.76 16.95 -2.80
C HIS A 48 -14.78 18.03 -3.18
N ASN A 49 -15.38 17.92 -4.37
CA ASN A 49 -16.50 18.81 -4.74
C ASN A 49 -17.86 18.28 -4.25
N VAL A 50 -17.94 16.98 -3.96
CA VAL A 50 -19.11 16.27 -3.42
C VAL A 50 -18.63 15.08 -2.56
N ALA A 51 -19.51 14.53 -1.72
CA ALA A 51 -19.21 13.31 -0.98
C ALA A 51 -19.17 12.11 -1.93
N GLU A 52 -18.02 11.46 -2.04
CA GLU A 52 -17.80 10.29 -2.89
C GLU A 52 -17.29 9.10 -2.07
N PRO A 53 -17.69 7.87 -2.43
CA PRO A 53 -17.10 6.69 -1.83
C PRO A 53 -15.64 6.56 -2.28
N HIS A 54 -14.74 6.27 -1.35
CA HIS A 54 -13.35 5.92 -1.63
C HIS A 54 -13.03 4.63 -0.89
N CYS A 55 -12.82 3.53 -1.60
CA CYS A 55 -12.35 2.29 -1.00
C CYS A 55 -11.71 1.38 -2.06
N GLY A 56 -10.78 0.56 -1.62
CA GLY A 56 -10.02 -0.30 -2.52
C GLY A 56 -8.79 -0.84 -1.82
N TYR A 57 -7.83 -1.31 -2.62
CA TYR A 57 -6.61 -1.92 -2.12
C TYR A 57 -5.44 -1.73 -3.10
N VAL A 58 -4.22 -1.95 -2.60
CA VAL A 58 -3.03 -2.13 -3.43
C VAL A 58 -2.64 -3.59 -3.45
N VAL A 59 -2.44 -4.13 -4.64
CA VAL A 59 -1.78 -5.39 -4.87
C VAL A 59 -0.27 -5.15 -4.86
N VAL A 60 0.45 -5.84 -3.97
CA VAL A 60 1.91 -5.83 -3.92
C VAL A 60 2.46 -7.17 -4.39
N THR A 61 3.40 -7.13 -5.33
CA THR A 61 4.09 -8.33 -5.85
C THR A 61 5.59 -8.08 -5.99
N SER A 62 6.36 -9.17 -6.09
CA SER A 62 7.78 -9.16 -6.43
C SER A 62 8.17 -10.48 -7.05
N GLU A 63 9.05 -10.43 -8.05
CA GLU A 63 9.73 -11.64 -8.57
C GLU A 63 11.09 -11.88 -7.88
N ASP A 64 11.63 -10.85 -7.20
CA ASP A 64 12.96 -10.88 -6.58
C ASP A 64 12.95 -11.45 -5.15
N CYS A 65 11.77 -11.57 -4.53
CA CYS A 65 11.62 -12.12 -3.19
C CYS A 65 10.35 -12.96 -3.07
N GLY A 66 10.31 -13.80 -2.02
CA GLY A 66 9.18 -14.71 -1.76
C GLY A 66 7.92 -14.02 -1.22
N ILE A 67 7.71 -12.73 -1.50
CA ILE A 67 6.48 -12.04 -1.11
C ILE A 67 5.33 -12.63 -1.94
N ALA A 68 4.44 -13.37 -1.27
CA ALA A 68 3.21 -13.79 -1.92
C ALA A 68 2.39 -12.54 -2.29
N PRO A 69 1.68 -12.55 -3.44
CA PRO A 69 0.80 -11.44 -3.79
C PRO A 69 -0.11 -11.08 -2.62
N MET A 70 -0.05 -9.82 -2.20
CA MET A 70 -0.83 -9.34 -1.06
C MET A 70 -1.67 -8.13 -1.42
N ASN A 71 -2.90 -8.10 -0.89
CA ASN A 71 -3.84 -7.01 -1.10
C ASN A 71 -3.91 -6.21 0.20
N ILE A 72 -3.41 -4.98 0.18
CA ILE A 72 -3.40 -4.09 1.33
C ILE A 72 -4.52 -3.06 1.15
N PRO A 73 -5.55 -3.06 2.02
CA PRO A 73 -6.64 -2.10 1.94
C PRO A 73 -6.14 -0.67 2.01
N PHE A 74 -6.85 0.22 1.32
CA PHE A 74 -6.69 1.65 1.51
C PHE A 74 -7.06 2.04 2.94
N GLU A 75 -6.10 2.61 3.68
CA GLU A 75 -6.41 3.44 4.84
C GLU A 75 -6.79 4.82 4.34
N LEU A 76 -8.06 5.17 4.50
CA LEU A 76 -8.54 6.49 4.09
C LEU A 76 -7.92 7.56 4.97
N ILE A 77 -7.11 8.42 4.37
CA ILE A 77 -6.78 9.70 4.98
C ILE A 77 -8.04 10.56 4.81
N PRO A 78 -8.71 10.99 5.90
CA PRO A 78 -9.87 11.87 5.79
C PRO A 78 -9.40 13.20 5.19
N GLY A 79 -9.60 13.35 3.89
CA GLY A 79 -9.50 14.62 3.20
C GLY A 79 -10.69 15.48 3.64
N PHE A 80 -10.41 16.49 4.46
CA PHE A 80 -11.11 17.77 4.55
C PHE A 80 -12.65 17.82 4.44
N VAL A 81 -13.39 16.84 4.98
CA VAL A 81 -14.75 17.12 5.44
C VAL A 81 -14.62 17.96 6.71
N THR A 82 -14.60 19.29 6.54
CA THR A 82 -14.81 20.30 7.59
C THR A 82 -15.92 19.79 8.53
N VAL A 83 -15.79 19.65 9.85
CA VAL A 83 -15.23 20.51 10.88
C VAL A 83 -14.94 19.65 12.13
N ALA A 84 -13.89 20.00 12.88
CA ALA A 84 -13.56 19.57 14.26
C ALA A 84 -12.96 18.16 14.47
N GLY A 85 -11.64 18.11 14.58
CA GLY A 85 -11.00 17.16 15.50
C GLY A 85 -10.69 15.76 14.98
N GLY A 86 -10.56 15.56 13.67
CA GLY A 86 -10.05 14.29 13.13
C GLY A 86 -8.61 14.06 13.59
N VAL A 87 -8.42 13.28 14.65
CA VAL A 87 -7.12 12.67 14.96
C VAL A 87 -6.81 11.77 13.77
N GLN A 88 -5.80 12.09 12.98
CA GLN A 88 -5.32 11.18 11.94
C GLN A 88 -4.91 9.90 12.66
N ARG A 89 -5.69 8.83 12.48
CA ARG A 89 -5.33 7.52 13.00
C ARG A 89 -4.06 7.09 12.30
N GLU A 90 -3.09 6.55 13.04
CA GLU A 90 -1.97 5.89 12.39
C GLU A 90 -2.50 4.77 11.49
N PRO A 91 -2.01 4.68 10.23
CA PRO A 91 -2.46 3.63 9.33
C PRO A 91 -2.11 2.25 9.90
N HIS A 92 -2.93 1.24 9.64
CA HIS A 92 -2.60 -0.14 9.97
C HIS A 92 -1.37 -0.60 9.20
N LYS A 93 -0.28 -0.80 9.95
CA LYS A 93 0.99 -1.31 9.43
C LYS A 93 0.94 -2.83 9.37
N TRP A 94 0.76 -3.38 8.19
CA TRP A 94 0.65 -4.83 7.98
C TRP A 94 2.02 -5.48 8.08
N LEU A 95 2.16 -6.48 8.96
CA LEU A 95 3.41 -7.18 9.21
C LEU A 95 3.78 -8.11 8.04
N VAL A 96 4.69 -7.71 7.16
CA VAL A 96 5.07 -8.57 6.02
C VAL A 96 6.13 -9.58 6.42
N ASN A 97 7.19 -9.12 7.08
CA ASN A 97 8.30 -9.93 7.55
C ASN A 97 8.88 -10.90 6.48
N CYS A 98 9.14 -10.36 5.29
CA CYS A 98 9.63 -11.11 4.14
C CYS A 98 11.14 -10.85 3.96
N PRO A 99 12.00 -11.88 3.99
CA PRO A 99 13.37 -11.75 3.54
C PRO A 99 13.42 -11.21 2.10
N CYS A 100 14.26 -10.21 1.86
CA CYS A 100 14.43 -9.62 0.54
C CYS A 100 15.92 -9.42 0.25
N PRO A 101 16.46 -9.90 -0.89
CA PRO A 101 17.79 -9.52 -1.30
C PRO A 101 17.87 -7.99 -1.53
N GLY A 102 19.06 -7.39 -1.38
CA GLY A 102 19.25 -5.99 -1.76
C GLY A 102 18.89 -5.78 -3.23
N ASN A 103 18.37 -4.59 -3.59
CA ASN A 103 17.85 -4.28 -4.92
C ASN A 103 16.59 -5.07 -5.33
N THR A 104 15.90 -5.70 -4.38
CA THR A 104 14.56 -6.28 -4.62
C THR A 104 13.64 -5.21 -5.20
N LYS A 105 12.98 -5.55 -6.31
CA LYS A 105 11.98 -4.74 -6.95
C LYS A 105 10.59 -5.15 -6.51
N LEU A 106 9.79 -4.19 -6.07
CA LEU A 106 8.39 -4.34 -5.71
C LEU A 106 7.53 -3.63 -6.75
N SER A 107 6.47 -4.31 -7.19
CA SER A 107 5.47 -3.76 -8.10
C SER A 107 4.15 -3.57 -7.37
N PHE A 108 3.45 -2.50 -7.72
CA PHE A 108 2.24 -2.06 -7.05
C PHE A 108 1.15 -1.74 -8.05
N THR A 109 -0.05 -2.23 -7.77
CA THR A 109 -1.24 -1.94 -8.58
C THR A 109 -2.37 -1.52 -7.66
N THR A 110 -2.94 -0.35 -7.89
CA THR A 110 -4.12 0.12 -7.17
C THR A 110 -5.38 -0.42 -7.83
N VAL A 111 -6.34 -0.84 -7.00
CA VAL A 111 -7.68 -1.25 -7.40
C VAL A 111 -8.67 -0.47 -6.54
N GLU A 112 -9.63 0.18 -7.18
CA GLU A 112 -10.73 0.85 -6.49
C GLU A 112 -11.99 -0.03 -6.56
N ASP A 113 -12.54 -0.39 -5.40
CA ASP A 113 -13.67 -1.31 -5.26
C ASP A 113 -15.04 -0.61 -5.42
N VAL A 114 -15.02 0.70 -5.65
CA VAL A 114 -16.21 1.53 -5.81
C VAL A 114 -16.08 2.41 -7.04
N THR A 115 -17.22 2.81 -7.59
CA THR A 115 -17.24 3.79 -8.67
C THR A 115 -17.11 5.16 -8.03
N SER A 116 -15.91 5.74 -8.11
CA SER A 116 -15.66 7.15 -7.85
C SER A 116 -15.72 7.94 -9.15
N THR A 117 -15.90 9.25 -9.09
CA THR A 117 -15.68 10.14 -10.24
C THR A 117 -14.56 11.14 -9.99
N ALA A 118 -14.14 11.26 -8.74
CA ALA A 118 -13.04 12.08 -8.31
C ALA A 118 -11.70 11.36 -8.48
N ALA A 119 -10.67 12.15 -8.78
CA ALA A 119 -9.30 11.64 -8.79
C ALA A 119 -8.87 11.32 -7.35
N GLY A 120 -8.39 10.11 -7.13
CA GLY A 120 -7.75 9.70 -5.88
C GLY A 120 -6.24 9.51 -6.04
N GLU A 121 -5.57 9.43 -4.89
CA GLU A 121 -4.15 9.19 -4.77
C GLU A 121 -3.89 8.16 -3.68
N ALA A 122 -2.99 7.22 -3.95
CA ALA A 122 -2.50 6.26 -2.98
C ALA A 122 -1.00 6.47 -2.73
N GLN A 123 -0.62 6.36 -1.46
CA GLN A 123 0.74 6.23 -0.99
C GLN A 123 0.94 4.83 -0.44
N VAL A 124 1.88 4.08 -1.00
CA VAL A 124 2.34 2.80 -0.48
C VAL A 124 3.65 3.03 0.24
N ILE A 125 3.69 2.69 1.52
CA ILE A 125 4.89 2.83 2.33
C ILE A 125 5.41 1.45 2.65
N VAL A 126 6.67 1.20 2.28
CA VAL A 126 7.37 -0.04 2.54
C VAL A 126 8.42 0.20 3.61
N GLU A 127 8.29 -0.49 4.73
CA GLU A 127 9.31 -0.52 5.77
C GLU A 127 10.22 -1.73 5.60
N PHE A 128 11.51 -1.49 5.74
CA PHE A 128 12.52 -2.53 5.65
C PHE A 128 13.66 -2.30 6.64
N THR A 129 14.49 -3.33 6.80
CA THR A 129 15.70 -3.27 7.63
C THR A 129 16.89 -3.88 6.91
N THR A 130 18.08 -3.49 7.35
CA THR A 130 19.37 -4.03 6.90
C THR A 130 19.84 -5.19 7.78
N GLY A 131 19.10 -5.51 8.86
CA GLY A 131 19.34 -6.65 9.74
C GLY A 131 18.33 -7.79 9.53
N GLY A 132 18.14 -8.61 10.56
CA GLY A 132 17.08 -9.62 10.61
C GLY A 132 15.69 -9.05 10.96
N SER A 133 14.71 -9.91 11.22
CA SER A 133 13.38 -9.44 11.64
C SER A 133 13.38 -8.88 13.07
N PRO A 134 12.73 -7.73 13.32
CA PRO A 134 12.43 -7.30 14.69
C PRO A 134 11.20 -8.01 15.28
N PHE A 135 10.46 -8.80 14.49
CA PHE A 135 9.15 -9.35 14.86
C PHE A 135 9.14 -10.90 14.97
N GLY A 136 10.30 -11.54 14.95
CA GLY A 136 10.43 -13.00 15.00
C GLY A 136 10.24 -13.68 13.63
N SER A 137 9.96 -14.98 13.61
CA SER A 137 9.78 -15.78 12.39
C SER A 137 8.30 -15.93 12.04
N GLY A 138 7.88 -15.41 10.88
CA GLY A 138 6.52 -15.55 10.37
C GLY A 138 6.22 -14.49 9.34
N GLN A 139 5.93 -14.90 8.11
CA GLN A 139 5.58 -14.02 6.98
C GLN A 139 4.05 -13.92 6.88
N LEU A 140 3.49 -12.75 6.57
CA LEU A 140 2.07 -12.66 6.20
C LEU A 140 1.88 -12.95 4.70
N HIS A 141 0.96 -13.86 4.41
CA HIS A 141 0.37 -14.03 3.08
C HIS A 141 -1.12 -13.66 3.22
N MET A 142 -1.56 -12.59 2.56
CA MET A 142 -2.96 -12.14 2.64
C MET A 142 -3.47 -11.71 1.27
N LYS A 143 -4.35 -12.53 0.68
CA LYS A 143 -5.15 -12.15 -0.48
C LYS A 143 -6.56 -11.84 0.01
N ILE A 144 -7.01 -10.60 -0.17
CA ILE A 144 -8.41 -10.23 0.04
C ILE A 144 -9.16 -10.73 -1.19
N ALA A 145 -10.19 -11.56 -0.98
CA ALA A 145 -10.96 -12.16 -2.06
C ALA A 145 -11.63 -11.07 -2.91
N GLU A 146 -11.48 -11.15 -4.23
CA GLU A 146 -12.32 -10.40 -5.17
C GLU A 146 -13.72 -11.04 -5.18
N PRO A 147 -14.81 -10.27 -5.31
CA PRO A 147 -16.13 -10.84 -5.63
C PRO A 147 -16.02 -11.63 -6.94
N ALA A 148 -16.52 -12.87 -6.93
CA ALA A 148 -16.62 -13.73 -8.11
C ALA A 148 -17.64 -13.21 -9.12
#